data_AF-A0A733G577-F1
#
_entry.id   AF-A0A733G577-F1
#
_cell.length_a   1.000
_cell.length_b   1.000
_cell.length_c   1.000
_cell.angle_alpha   90.00
_cell.angle_beta   90.00
_cell.angle_gamma   90.00
#
_symmetry.space_group_name_H-M   'P 1'
#
loop_
_entity.id
_entity.type
_entity.pdbx_description
1 polymer ?
#
loop_
_entity_poly.entity_id
_entity_poly.type
_entity_poly.pdbx_seq_one_letter_code
_entity_poly.pdbx_strand_id
1 'polypeptide(L)' 'MNNQPSEVKRLRVKAGLTQSKAAELFGMSLSNWQRKESITGRVVPITASEFILLQLMAGEHPEYILCKRDT' A
#
# COMPACT_ATOMS: atom_id res chain seq x y z
N MET A 1 0.00 14.63 0.50
CA MET A 1 0.18 13.17 0.69
C MET A 1 1.62 12.83 0.29
N ASN A 2 2.39 12.17 1.17
CA ASN A 2 3.76 11.75 0.86
C ASN A 2 3.78 10.31 0.33
N ASN A 3 3.35 10.10 -0.92
CA ASN A 3 3.14 8.75 -1.50
C ASN A 3 4.36 8.23 -2.28
N GLN A 4 5.57 8.60 -1.87
CA GLN A 4 6.81 8.16 -2.53
C GLN A 4 6.96 6.64 -2.48
N PRO A 5 7.63 6.00 -3.46
CA PRO A 5 7.79 4.54 -3.50
C PRO A 5 8.39 3.94 -2.21
N SER A 6 9.30 4.65 -1.56
CA SER A 6 9.88 4.26 -0.27
C SER A 6 8.83 4.22 0.86
N GLU A 7 7.89 5.17 0.85
CA GLU A 7 6.80 5.23 1.82
C GLU A 7 5.76 4.14 1.58
N VAL A 8 5.41 3.89 0.32
CA VAL A 8 4.54 2.77 -0.08
C VAL A 8 5.10 1.44 0.46
N LYS A 9 6.40 1.21 0.27
CA LYS A 9 7.09 0.04 0.80
C LYS A 9 7.07 -0.01 2.33
N ARG A 10 7.30 1.13 3.02
CA ARG A 10 7.29 1.22 4.48
C ARG A 10 5.92 0.86 5.05
N LEU A 11 4.86 1.45 4.52
CA LEU A 11 3.48 1.18 4.94
C LEU A 11 3.10 -0.28 4.69
N ARG A 12 3.45 -0.85 3.53
CA ARG A 12 3.20 -2.27 3.25
C ARG A 12 3.85 -3.18 4.30
N VAL A 13 5.13 -2.94 4.61
CA VAL A 13 5.87 -3.76 5.59
C VAL A 13 5.25 -3.60 6.98
N LYS A 14 4.87 -2.37 7.38
CA LYS A 14 4.21 -2.11 8.67
C LYS A 14 2.83 -2.78 8.76
N ALA A 15 2.08 -2.83 7.66
CA ALA A 15 0.84 -3.57 7.55
C ALA A 15 1.01 -5.11 7.57
N GLY A 16 2.25 -5.63 7.68
CA GLY A 16 2.53 -7.06 7.72
C GLY A 16 2.31 -7.78 6.37
N LEU A 17 2.29 -7.04 5.27
CA LEU A 17 2.01 -7.58 3.94
C LEU A 17 3.31 -7.89 3.18
N THR A 18 3.33 -9.06 2.52
CA THR A 18 4.32 -9.33 1.46
C THR A 18 3.92 -8.60 0.17
N GLN A 19 4.84 -8.44 -0.78
CA GLN A 19 4.50 -7.83 -2.07
C GLN A 19 3.40 -8.61 -2.81
N SER A 20 3.41 -9.95 -2.73
CA SER A 20 2.36 -10.78 -3.34
C SER A 20 1.01 -10.60 -2.68
N LYS A 21 0.96 -10.57 -1.33
CA LYS A 21 -0.30 -10.32 -0.59
C LYS A 21 -0.85 -8.91 -0.85
N ALA A 22 0.03 -7.92 -1.00
CA ALA A 22 -0.40 -6.58 -1.39
C ALA A 22 -0.96 -6.57 -2.82
N ALA A 23 -0.28 -7.18 -3.78
CA ALA A 23 -0.78 -7.30 -5.15
C ALA A 23 -2.16 -7.96 -5.21
N GLU A 24 -2.37 -9.04 -4.44
CA GLU A 24 -3.67 -9.70 -4.27
C GLU A 24 -4.73 -8.76 -3.65
N LEU A 25 -4.41 -8.09 -2.55
CA LEU A 25 -5.31 -7.15 -1.87
C LEU A 25 -5.78 -6.02 -2.81
N PHE A 26 -4.89 -5.52 -3.65
CA PHE A 26 -5.16 -4.44 -4.60
C PHE A 26 -5.63 -4.93 -5.97
N GLY A 27 -5.86 -6.24 -6.15
CA GLY A 27 -6.40 -6.81 -7.38
C GLY A 27 -5.50 -6.61 -8.61
N MET A 28 -4.18 -6.66 -8.45
CA MET A 28 -3.22 -6.44 -9.53
C MET A 28 -2.12 -7.50 -9.59
N SER A 29 -1.33 -7.49 -10.66
CA SER A 29 -0.17 -8.39 -10.77
C SER A 29 0.97 -7.97 -9.84
N LEU A 30 1.78 -8.94 -9.39
CA LEU A 30 2.97 -8.70 -8.55
C LEU A 30 3.93 -7.69 -9.21
N SER A 31 4.15 -7.81 -10.53
CA SER A 31 4.99 -6.89 -11.28
C SER A 31 4.48 -5.45 -11.22
N ASN A 32 3.16 -5.25 -11.30
CA ASN A 32 2.55 -3.93 -11.19
C ASN A 32 2.75 -3.35 -9.79
N TRP A 33 2.58 -4.16 -8.75
CA TRP A 33 2.85 -3.74 -7.37
C TRP A 33 4.32 -3.36 -7.16
N GLN A 34 5.26 -4.19 -7.63
CA GLN A 34 6.69 -3.92 -7.52
C GLN A 34 7.10 -2.59 -8.18
N ARG A 35 6.45 -2.21 -9.29
CA ARG A 35 6.68 -0.92 -9.94
C ARG A 35 6.18 0.28 -9.13
N LYS A 36 5.18 0.11 -8.26
CA LYS A 36 4.74 1.16 -7.32
C LYS A 36 5.75 1.41 -6.20
N GLU A 37 6.53 0.39 -5.83
CA GLU A 37 7.63 0.48 -4.84
C GLU A 37 8.99 0.79 -5.47
N SER A 38 9.09 0.79 -6.79
CA SER A 38 10.34 1.01 -7.51
C SER A 38 10.62 2.50 -7.70
N ILE A 39 11.89 2.88 -7.52
CA ILE A 39 12.43 4.19 -7.91
C ILE A 39 13.15 4.14 -9.26
N THR A 40 13.25 2.96 -9.87
CA THR A 40 13.93 2.74 -11.17
C THR A 40 12.95 2.19 -12.21
N GLY A 41 13.23 2.50 -13.49
CA GLY A 41 12.41 2.06 -14.62
C GLY A 41 11.10 2.83 -14.77
N ARG A 42 10.11 2.21 -15.43
CA ARG A 42 8.77 2.81 -15.61
C ARG A 42 8.00 2.75 -14.29
N VAL A 43 7.95 3.88 -13.60
CA VAL A 43 7.19 4.06 -12.36
C VAL A 43 5.70 3.96 -12.65
N VAL A 44 5.01 3.18 -11.81
CA VAL A 44 3.55 3.18 -11.76
C VAL A 44 3.15 3.94 -10.49
N PRO A 45 2.42 5.06 -10.58
CA PRO A 45 2.03 5.80 -9.41
C PRO A 45 1.06 4.99 -8.55
N ILE A 46 1.17 5.13 -7.24
CA ILE A 46 0.11 4.73 -6.32
C ILE A 46 -0.99 5.78 -6.35
N THR A 47 -2.24 5.34 -6.45
CA THR A 47 -3.41 6.19 -6.37
C THR A 47 -3.67 6.64 -4.93
N ALA A 48 -4.44 7.70 -4.75
CA ALA A 48 -4.81 8.19 -3.43
C ALA A 48 -5.55 7.12 -2.61
N SER A 49 -6.51 6.41 -3.22
CA SER A 49 -7.29 5.37 -2.55
C SER A 49 -6.44 4.18 -2.11
N GLU A 50 -5.49 3.75 -2.94
CA GLU A 50 -4.55 2.68 -2.57
C GLU A 50 -3.66 3.09 -1.39
N PHE A 51 -3.19 4.34 -1.40
CA PHE A 51 -2.36 4.88 -0.32
C PHE A 51 -3.14 5.01 0.99
N ILE A 52 -4.37 5.51 0.95
CA ILE A 52 -5.27 5.59 2.11
C ILE A 52 -5.48 4.20 2.72
N LEU A 53 -5.72 3.17 1.88
CA LEU A 53 -5.87 1.80 2.37
C LEU A 53 -4.58 1.29 3.02
N LEU A 54 -3.40 1.54 2.43
CA LEU A 54 -2.13 1.19 3.06
C LEU A 54 -1.95 1.86 4.43
N GLN A 55 -2.30 3.15 4.55
CA GLN A 55 -2.22 3.87 5.83
C GLN A 55 -3.18 3.26 6.86
N LEU A 56 -4.41 2.92 6.46
CA LEU A 56 -5.39 2.25 7.32
C LEU A 56 -4.89 0.89 7.80
N MET A 57 -4.38 0.06 6.87
CA MET A 57 -3.82 -1.26 7.17
C MET A 57 -2.58 -1.18 8.06
N ALA A 58 -1.77 -0.13 7.94
CA ALA A 58 -0.61 0.13 8.78
C ALA A 58 -0.95 0.82 10.13
N GLY A 59 -2.22 1.20 10.34
CA GLY A 59 -2.65 1.94 11.53
C GLY A 59 -2.12 3.37 11.63
N GLU A 60 -1.80 4.00 10.49
CA GLU A 60 -1.19 5.35 10.41
C GLU A 60 -2.06 6.35 9.64
N HIS A 61 -3.29 6.00 9.32
CA HIS A 61 -4.19 6.96 8.69
C HIS A 61 -4.51 8.09 9.69
N PRO A 62 -4.38 9.38 9.29
CA PRO A 62 -4.46 10.50 10.22
C PRO A 62 -5.84 10.67 10.88
N GLU A 63 -6.91 10.28 10.20
CA GLU A 63 -8.29 10.55 10.64
C GLU A 63 -9.10 9.29 10.98
N TYR A 64 -8.63 8.10 10.59
CA TYR A 64 -9.44 6.89 10.61
C TYR A 64 -8.62 5.70 11.09
N ILE A 65 -9.30 4.73 11.72
CA ILE A 65 -8.70 3.50 12.19
C ILE A 65 -9.46 2.34 11.55
N LEU A 66 -8.72 1.34 11.05
CA LEU A 66 -9.31 0.11 10.53
C LEU A 66 -9.71 -0.81 11.69
N CYS A 67 -11.00 -1.04 11.86
CA CYS A 67 -11.55 -1.94 12.86
C CYS A 67 -12.12 -3.21 12.20
N LYS A 68 -11.99 -4.35 12.88
CA LYS A 68 -12.70 -5.57 12.49
C LYS A 68 -14.20 -5.33 12.64
N ARG A 69 -15.02 -5.91 11.75
CA ARG A 69 -16.48 -5.88 11.91
C ARG A 69 -16.88 -6.71 13.13
N ASP A 70 -17.81 -6.19 13.92
CA ASP A 70 -18.49 -6.94 14.98
C ASP A 70 -19.52 -7.86 14.31
N THR A 71 -19.04 -9.00 13.81
CA THR A 71 -19.89 -10.11 13.32
C THR A 71 -20.00 -11.18 14.38
#